data_AF-A0A226Q9J0-F1
#
_entry.id   AF-A0A226Q9J0-F1
#
_cell.length_a   1.000
_cell.length_b   1.000
_cell.length_c   1.000
_cell.angle_alpha   90.00
_cell.angle_beta   90.00
_cell.angle_gamma   90.00
#
_symmetry.space_group_name_H-M   'P 1'
#
loop_
_entity.id
_entity.type
_entity.pdbx_description
1 polymer ?
#
loop_
_entity_poly.entity_id
_entity_poly.type
_entity_poly.pdbx_seq_one_letter_code
_entity_poly.pdbx_strand_id
1 'polypeptide(L)'
;MVKCVINANQGKGLILPSTYVSKRVSEEFNKNWEIDLLWGQSSEDGNYYYAVRFTSKAKNPKNIVQSVVIMKEDLEDKRLMQDNLRKLGRIGKIEQSYLVAVSLFISDVIDEDGVPIEEVEDMYEFKKAASPLPYWVNIDEIISKIEREIENNAWRFPTKTSDEFDSEDSYGAILDHKKNYKGYRHPVAIRAGILRNWIGVKDDKLYREIIEELIKRGVIEGDLDDIGGKDRPRLSKNITVAEKVEISAYQFNFLPRG
;
A
#
# COMPACT_ATOMS: atom_id res chain seq x y z
N MET A 1 -4.63 -0.13 28.23
CA MET A 1 -4.31 -0.36 26.82
C MET A 1 -3.74 0.95 26.32
N VAL A 2 -2.41 1.06 26.30
CA VAL A 2 -1.71 2.27 25.86
C VAL A 2 -1.65 2.22 24.34
N LYS A 3 -1.88 3.36 23.71
CA LYS A 3 -2.17 3.54 22.28
C LYS A 3 -1.03 4.36 21.69
N CYS A 4 -0.45 3.93 20.58
CA CYS A 4 0.46 4.80 19.83
C CYS A 4 -0.27 5.58 18.73
N VAL A 5 0.20 6.78 18.44
CA VAL A 5 -0.12 7.51 17.21
C VAL A 5 1.18 7.98 16.58
N ILE A 6 1.53 7.44 15.41
CA ILE A 6 2.63 7.96 14.58
C ILE A 6 2.18 9.30 14.02
N ASN A 7 2.84 10.38 14.40
CA ASN A 7 2.60 11.70 13.81
C ASN A 7 3.53 11.88 12.61
N ALA A 8 3.06 12.61 11.58
CA ALA A 8 3.85 12.97 10.39
C ALA A 8 5.19 13.68 10.72
N ASN A 9 5.35 14.12 11.96
CA ASN A 9 6.51 14.81 12.50
C ASN A 9 7.65 13.84 12.91
N GLN A 10 7.42 12.52 12.87
CA GLN A 10 8.33 11.45 13.34
C GLN A 10 8.89 10.64 12.16
N GLY A 11 9.24 11.36 11.10
CA GLY A 11 9.87 10.80 9.92
C GLY A 11 10.94 11.75 9.42
N LYS A 12 12.04 11.19 8.92
CA LYS A 12 13.07 11.94 8.21
C LYS A 12 12.95 11.59 6.73
N GLY A 13 12.62 12.58 5.91
CA GLY A 13 12.72 12.45 4.47
C GLY A 13 14.17 12.22 4.08
N LEU A 14 14.42 11.15 3.33
CA LEU A 14 15.74 10.74 2.91
C LEU A 14 15.86 10.79 1.39
N ILE A 15 17.05 11.20 0.94
CA ILE A 15 17.44 11.20 -0.47
C ILE A 15 18.58 10.21 -0.60
N LEU A 16 18.39 9.18 -1.42
CA LEU A 16 19.44 8.19 -1.67
C LEU A 16 20.62 8.90 -2.37
N PRO A 17 21.82 8.97 -1.78
CA PRO A 17 22.90 9.75 -2.36
C PRO A 17 23.31 9.21 -3.73
N SER A 18 23.65 10.11 -4.64
CA SER A 18 24.01 9.77 -6.02
C SER A 18 25.25 8.86 -6.13
N THR A 19 26.03 8.71 -5.07
CA THR A 19 27.25 7.90 -5.04
C THR A 19 27.10 6.60 -4.25
N TYR A 20 25.97 6.37 -3.58
CA TYR A 20 25.85 5.37 -2.52
C TYR A 20 25.92 3.90 -3.00
N VAL A 21 25.56 3.62 -4.27
CA VAL A 21 25.79 2.31 -4.92
C VAL A 21 26.17 2.51 -6.38
N SER A 22 25.32 3.22 -7.12
CA SER A 22 25.68 3.76 -8.42
C SER A 22 24.81 4.98 -8.71
N LYS A 23 25.39 5.95 -9.42
CA LYS A 23 24.68 7.16 -9.85
C LYS A 23 23.38 6.85 -10.56
N ARG A 24 23.40 5.87 -11.46
CA ARG A 24 22.20 5.45 -12.19
C ARG A 24 21.11 4.91 -11.26
N VAL A 25 21.45 4.03 -10.33
CA VAL A 25 20.47 3.42 -9.40
C VAL A 25 19.85 4.50 -8.51
N SER A 26 20.67 5.35 -7.90
CA SER A 26 20.19 6.40 -7.00
C SER A 26 19.34 7.44 -7.72
N GLU A 27 19.75 7.88 -8.91
CA GLU A 27 18.99 8.84 -9.72
C GLU A 27 17.67 8.24 -10.22
N GLU A 28 17.69 7.01 -10.75
CA GLU A 28 16.46 6.34 -11.20
C GLU A 28 15.50 6.11 -10.03
N PHE A 29 16.01 5.73 -8.85
CA PHE A 29 15.18 5.57 -7.67
C PHE A 29 14.56 6.90 -7.22
N ASN A 30 15.38 7.94 -6.94
CA ASN A 30 14.91 9.24 -6.45
C ASN A 30 13.98 9.96 -7.43
N LYS A 31 14.06 9.63 -8.74
CA LYS A 31 13.12 10.13 -9.75
C LYS A 31 11.71 9.55 -9.58
N ASN A 32 11.60 8.30 -9.13
CA ASN A 32 10.34 7.57 -9.07
C ASN A 32 9.77 7.44 -7.66
N TRP A 33 10.60 7.65 -6.63
CA TRP A 33 10.25 7.37 -5.24
C TRP A 33 10.75 8.46 -4.28
N GLU A 34 10.02 8.62 -3.18
CA GLU A 34 10.47 9.30 -1.95
C GLU A 34 10.63 8.23 -0.87
N ILE A 35 11.61 8.43 0.01
CA ILE A 35 11.83 7.58 1.18
C ILE A 35 11.67 8.43 2.42
N ASP A 36 10.88 7.95 3.36
CA ASP A 36 10.88 8.47 4.73
C ASP A 36 11.31 7.35 5.67
N LEU A 37 12.35 7.61 6.48
CA LEU A 37 12.72 6.76 7.60
C LEU A 37 11.80 7.10 8.78
N LEU A 38 11.12 6.09 9.30
CA LEU A 38 10.22 6.15 10.44
C LEU A 38 10.83 5.34 11.59
N TRP A 39 10.67 5.78 12.84
CA TRP A 39 11.23 5.10 14.01
C TRP A 39 10.36 5.24 15.26
N GLY A 40 10.68 4.44 16.28
CA GLY A 40 10.02 4.41 17.58
C GLY A 40 10.53 3.26 18.48
N GLN A 41 10.15 3.26 19.75
CA GLN A 41 10.59 2.28 20.76
C GLN A 41 9.50 1.23 21.03
N SER A 42 9.80 0.12 21.66
CA SER A 42 8.79 -0.78 22.19
C SER A 42 8.70 -0.63 23.70
N SER A 43 7.47 -0.48 24.20
CA SER A 43 7.21 -0.38 25.64
C SER A 43 7.47 -1.67 26.41
N GLU A 44 7.57 -2.82 25.73
CA GLU A 44 7.76 -4.13 26.38
C GLU A 44 9.24 -4.50 26.60
N ASP A 45 10.11 -4.18 25.64
CA ASP A 45 11.53 -4.58 25.64
C ASP A 45 12.51 -3.41 25.52
N GLY A 46 12.01 -2.18 25.36
CA GLY A 46 12.81 -0.96 25.26
C GLY A 46 13.60 -0.83 23.96
N ASN A 47 13.41 -1.72 22.98
CA ASN A 47 14.17 -1.71 21.74
C ASN A 47 13.62 -0.70 20.73
N TYR A 48 14.52 -0.08 19.97
CA TYR A 48 14.16 0.76 18.84
C TYR A 48 13.87 -0.09 17.61
N TYR A 49 12.80 0.25 16.90
CA TYR A 49 12.50 -0.29 15.60
C TYR A 49 12.48 0.83 14.57
N TYR A 50 12.65 0.41 13.33
CA TYR A 50 12.69 1.30 12.18
C TYR A 50 11.84 0.72 11.07
N ALA A 51 11.17 1.61 10.35
CA ALA A 51 10.44 1.29 9.14
C ALA A 51 10.75 2.32 8.06
N VAL A 52 10.54 1.92 6.81
CA VAL A 52 10.84 2.72 5.64
C VAL A 52 9.54 2.89 4.88
N ARG A 53 9.07 4.13 4.76
CA ARG A 53 7.95 4.50 3.89
C ARG A 53 8.51 4.81 2.50
N PHE A 54 7.99 4.10 1.51
CA PHE A 54 8.24 4.35 0.10
C PHE A 54 7.03 5.02 -0.51
N THR A 55 7.18 6.26 -0.95
CA THR A 55 6.10 7.02 -1.58
C THR A 55 6.36 7.14 -3.08
N SER A 56 5.41 6.71 -3.90
CA SER A 56 5.53 6.74 -5.35
C SER A 56 5.32 8.15 -5.90
N LYS A 57 6.26 8.63 -6.71
CA LYS A 57 6.15 9.89 -7.48
C LYS A 57 5.43 9.72 -8.81
N ALA A 58 4.94 8.52 -9.12
CA ALA A 58 4.24 8.26 -10.36
C ALA A 58 2.99 9.15 -10.44
N LYS A 59 2.88 9.96 -11.51
CA LYS A 59 1.71 10.83 -11.72
C LYS A 59 0.46 9.96 -11.91
N ASN A 60 -0.40 9.92 -10.90
CA ASN A 60 -1.77 9.45 -11.03
C ASN A 60 -2.63 10.62 -11.53
N PRO A 61 -3.54 10.43 -12.52
CA PRO A 61 -4.46 11.48 -13.01
C PRO A 61 -5.27 12.21 -11.93
N LYS A 62 -5.37 11.65 -10.72
CA LYS A 62 -6.07 12.23 -9.57
C LYS A 62 -5.15 12.82 -8.49
N ASN A 63 -3.83 12.94 -8.72
CA ASN A 63 -2.83 13.35 -7.72
C ASN A 63 -2.88 12.53 -6.41
N ILE A 64 -3.37 11.29 -6.46
CA ILE A 64 -3.38 10.40 -5.30
C ILE A 64 -1.95 9.92 -5.06
N VAL A 65 -1.40 10.29 -3.91
CA VAL A 65 -0.11 9.80 -3.41
C VAL A 65 -0.30 8.37 -2.91
N GLN A 66 0.61 7.47 -3.30
CA GLN A 66 0.59 6.07 -2.86
C GLN A 66 1.88 5.78 -2.12
N SER A 67 1.75 5.24 -0.91
CA SER A 67 2.90 4.85 -0.10
C SER A 67 2.76 3.44 0.44
N VAL A 68 3.88 2.72 0.52
CA VAL A 68 3.99 1.43 1.20
C VAL A 68 5.03 1.56 2.29
N VAL A 69 4.73 1.06 3.48
CA VAL A 69 5.70 1.01 4.58
C VAL A 69 6.21 -0.41 4.75
N ILE A 70 7.52 -0.55 4.91
CA ILE A 70 8.22 -1.81 5.05
C ILE A 70 9.11 -1.73 6.30
N MET A 71 9.05 -2.74 7.17
CA MET A 71 9.95 -2.80 8.33
C MET A 71 11.39 -2.96 7.87
N LYS A 72 12.34 -2.36 8.60
CA LYS A 72 13.78 -2.47 8.28
C LYS A 72 14.24 -3.93 8.25
N GLU A 73 13.79 -4.73 9.22
CA GLU A 73 14.05 -6.18 9.29
C GLU A 73 13.62 -6.91 8.00
N ASP A 74 12.44 -6.58 7.47
CA ASP A 74 11.89 -7.20 6.26
C ASP A 74 12.63 -6.74 4.99
N LEU A 75 13.17 -5.52 5.01
CA LEU A 75 13.95 -4.97 3.90
C LEU A 75 15.33 -5.66 3.81
N GLU A 76 15.89 -6.07 4.95
CA GLU A 76 17.16 -6.80 5.04
C GLU A 76 17.01 -8.32 4.79
N ASP A 77 15.83 -8.89 5.03
CA ASP A 77 15.58 -10.31 4.77
C ASP A 77 15.48 -10.61 3.26
N LYS A 78 16.52 -11.27 2.74
CA LYS A 78 16.59 -11.72 1.33
C LYS A 78 15.39 -12.58 0.91
N ARG A 79 14.75 -13.29 1.84
CA ARG A 79 13.57 -14.14 1.57
C ARG A 79 12.34 -13.29 1.29
N LEU A 80 12.19 -12.15 1.99
CA LEU A 80 11.04 -11.24 1.86
C LEU A 80 11.24 -10.20 0.76
N MET A 81 12.45 -10.06 0.22
CA MET A 81 12.80 -9.13 -0.86
C MET A 81 11.86 -9.23 -2.07
N GLN A 82 11.49 -10.43 -2.50
CA GLN A 82 10.58 -10.61 -3.65
C GLN A 82 9.16 -10.12 -3.34
N ASP A 83 8.68 -10.33 -2.12
CA ASP A 83 7.36 -9.85 -1.71
C ASP A 83 7.34 -8.34 -1.56
N ASN A 84 8.42 -7.74 -1.05
CA ASN A 84 8.60 -6.29 -0.99
C ASN A 84 8.66 -5.66 -2.40
N LEU A 85 9.37 -6.30 -3.34
CA LEU A 85 9.37 -5.89 -4.75
C LEU A 85 7.98 -5.96 -5.38
N ARG A 86 7.23 -7.01 -5.09
CA ARG A 86 5.84 -7.15 -5.56
C ARG A 86 4.96 -6.05 -4.99
N LYS A 87 5.01 -5.80 -3.67
CA LYS A 87 4.22 -4.74 -3.00
C LYS A 87 4.49 -3.37 -3.63
N LEU A 88 5.77 -3.00 -3.78
CA LEU A 88 6.16 -1.71 -4.36
C LEU A 88 5.89 -1.63 -5.86
N GLY A 89 6.06 -2.75 -6.57
CA GLY A 89 5.77 -2.86 -8.01
C GLY A 89 4.32 -2.59 -8.38
N ARG A 90 3.39 -2.69 -7.42
CA ARG A 90 1.96 -2.35 -7.61
C ARG A 90 1.73 -0.85 -7.76
N ILE A 91 2.59 -0.01 -7.19
CA ILE A 91 2.37 1.43 -7.08
C ILE A 91 3.46 2.27 -7.79
N GLY A 92 4.55 1.64 -8.25
CA GLY A 92 5.61 2.34 -8.96
C GLY A 92 6.64 1.41 -9.60
N LYS A 93 7.54 2.00 -10.42
CA LYS A 93 8.65 1.25 -11.03
C LYS A 93 9.70 0.96 -9.94
N ILE A 94 9.81 -0.29 -9.53
CA ILE A 94 10.83 -0.75 -8.57
C ILE A 94 11.69 -1.87 -9.16
N GLU A 95 12.96 -1.93 -8.77
CA GLU A 95 13.91 -2.98 -9.13
C GLU A 95 14.62 -3.50 -7.87
N GLN A 96 15.08 -4.75 -7.89
CA GLN A 96 15.77 -5.37 -6.75
C GLN A 96 17.01 -4.58 -6.32
N SER A 97 17.78 -4.09 -7.29
CA SER A 97 18.96 -3.24 -7.05
C SER A 97 18.61 -1.98 -6.27
N TYR A 98 17.40 -1.43 -6.44
CA TYR A 98 16.96 -0.25 -5.73
C TYR A 98 16.70 -0.56 -4.26
N LEU A 99 15.98 -1.65 -3.97
CA LEU A 99 15.70 -2.05 -2.58
C LEU A 99 16.96 -2.43 -1.82
N VAL A 100 17.91 -3.09 -2.48
CA VAL A 100 19.23 -3.36 -1.88
C VAL A 100 19.96 -2.07 -1.54
N ALA A 101 19.97 -1.09 -2.46
CA ALA A 101 20.61 0.20 -2.21
C ALA A 101 19.97 0.96 -1.06
N VAL A 102 18.64 0.95 -0.97
CA VAL A 102 17.91 1.59 0.13
C VAL A 102 18.16 0.85 1.44
N SER A 103 18.14 -0.49 1.45
CA SER A 103 18.41 -1.28 2.66
C SER A 103 19.77 -0.93 3.26
N LEU A 104 20.82 -0.89 2.44
CA LEU A 104 22.16 -0.52 2.87
C LEU A 104 22.16 0.92 3.39
N PHE A 105 21.56 1.85 2.64
CA PHE A 105 21.54 3.27 2.98
C PHE A 105 20.87 3.55 4.31
N ILE A 106 19.75 2.89 4.58
CA ILE A 106 19.05 3.04 5.86
C ILE A 106 19.91 2.53 7.01
N SER A 107 20.61 1.41 6.84
CA SER A 107 21.53 0.90 7.86
C SER A 107 22.68 1.88 8.12
N ASP A 108 23.32 2.42 7.09
CA ASP A 108 24.39 3.42 7.27
C ASP A 108 23.88 4.73 7.89
N VAL A 109 22.68 5.19 7.52
CA VAL A 109 22.07 6.40 8.14
C VAL A 109 21.79 6.20 9.62
N ILE A 110 21.43 4.99 10.04
CA ILE A 110 21.21 4.65 11.45
C ILE A 110 22.54 4.56 12.20
N ASP A 111 23.58 3.99 11.57
CA ASP A 111 24.86 3.69 12.22
C ASP A 111 25.89 4.85 12.19
N GLU A 112 25.96 5.62 11.10
CA GLU A 112 27.01 6.64 10.87
C GLU A 112 26.59 8.08 11.24
N ASP A 113 25.34 8.45 10.96
CA ASP A 113 24.93 9.86 10.93
C ASP A 113 24.57 10.42 12.32
N GLY A 114 24.56 9.56 13.35
CA GLY A 114 24.21 9.96 14.72
C GLY A 114 22.95 10.81 14.76
N VAL A 115 21.95 10.47 13.93
CA VAL A 115 20.70 11.23 13.79
C VAL A 115 20.18 11.43 15.21
N PRO A 116 19.90 12.67 15.66
CA PRO A 116 19.35 12.89 16.99
C PRO A 116 18.08 12.06 17.10
N ILE A 117 18.19 10.94 17.81
CA ILE A 117 17.07 10.03 18.04
C ILE A 117 16.22 10.77 19.05
N GLU A 118 15.26 11.55 18.58
CA GLU A 118 14.21 12.04 19.45
C GLU A 118 13.36 10.84 19.87
N GLU A 119 13.36 10.58 21.18
CA GLU A 119 12.61 9.52 21.84
C GLU A 119 11.14 9.58 21.46
N VAL A 120 10.63 8.47 20.91
CA VAL A 120 9.19 8.22 20.85
C VAL A 120 8.93 6.74 21.09
N GLU A 121 8.05 6.46 22.05
CA GLU A 121 7.80 5.19 22.73
C GLU A 121 7.21 4.02 21.91
N ASP A 122 7.02 4.10 20.58
CA ASP A 122 6.14 3.09 19.95
C ASP A 122 6.41 2.76 18.46
N MET A 123 6.93 1.56 18.25
CA MET A 123 6.94 0.83 16.97
C MET A 123 6.34 -0.57 17.08
N TYR A 124 5.96 -1.00 18.28
CA TYR A 124 5.32 -2.30 18.48
C TYR A 124 3.94 -2.34 17.81
N GLU A 125 3.24 -1.19 17.74
CA GLU A 125 2.05 -1.03 16.92
C GLU A 125 2.33 -1.00 15.40
N PHE A 126 3.55 -1.04 14.87
CA PHE A 126 3.74 -1.29 13.43
C PHE A 126 3.64 -2.80 13.11
N LYS A 127 4.16 -3.63 14.02
CA LYS A 127 3.97 -5.10 14.02
C LYS A 127 2.56 -5.51 14.48
N LYS A 128 1.86 -4.70 15.31
CA LYS A 128 0.45 -4.90 15.74
C LYS A 128 -0.62 -4.09 14.98
N ALA A 129 -0.24 -3.07 14.20
CA ALA A 129 -1.09 -2.39 13.21
C ALA A 129 -0.86 -2.93 11.81
N ALA A 130 -0.02 -3.96 11.64
CA ALA A 130 -0.52 -5.16 10.99
C ALA A 130 -1.70 -5.61 11.84
N SER A 131 -2.90 -5.14 11.47
CA SER A 131 -4.13 -5.25 12.25
C SER A 131 -4.17 -6.64 12.90
N PRO A 132 -4.41 -6.80 14.22
CA PRO A 132 -4.73 -8.12 14.73
C PRO A 132 -6.20 -8.31 14.33
N LEU A 133 -6.42 -8.31 13.01
CA LEU A 133 -7.48 -9.05 12.40
C LEU A 133 -7.54 -10.33 13.21
N PRO A 134 -8.70 -10.62 13.82
CA PRO A 134 -8.82 -11.77 14.69
C PRO A 134 -8.15 -12.97 14.03
N TYR A 135 -7.49 -13.85 14.78
CA TYR A 135 -6.66 -14.94 14.22
C TYR A 135 -7.36 -15.80 13.14
N TRP A 136 -8.69 -15.77 13.09
CA TRP A 136 -9.54 -16.45 12.10
C TRP A 136 -9.72 -15.67 10.78
N VAL A 137 -9.25 -14.43 10.68
CA VAL A 137 -9.29 -13.58 9.49
C VAL A 137 -7.95 -13.70 8.77
N ASN A 138 -7.97 -14.43 7.66
CA ASN A 138 -6.81 -14.60 6.80
C ASN A 138 -6.90 -13.65 5.59
N ILE A 139 -6.02 -12.64 5.54
CA ILE A 139 -6.01 -11.65 4.45
C ILE A 139 -5.68 -12.28 3.10
N ASP A 140 -4.80 -13.28 3.03
CA ASP A 140 -4.44 -13.90 1.77
C ASP A 140 -5.57 -14.76 1.20
N GLU A 141 -6.38 -15.37 2.06
CA GLU A 141 -7.65 -16.01 1.66
C GLU A 141 -8.67 -14.98 1.17
N ILE A 142 -8.78 -13.82 1.82
CA ILE A 142 -9.66 -12.73 1.37
C ILE A 142 -9.25 -12.22 -0.01
N ILE A 143 -7.95 -11.98 -0.23
CA ILE A 143 -7.41 -11.57 -1.53
C ILE A 143 -7.74 -12.63 -2.58
N SER A 144 -7.43 -13.90 -2.29
CA SER A 144 -7.70 -15.02 -3.20
C SER A 144 -9.18 -15.16 -3.52
N LYS A 145 -10.06 -14.90 -2.55
CA LYS A 145 -11.51 -14.89 -2.75
C LYS A 145 -11.93 -13.76 -3.68
N ILE A 146 -11.46 -12.53 -3.43
CA ILE A 146 -11.77 -11.36 -4.29
C ILE A 146 -11.31 -11.61 -5.73
N GLU A 147 -10.09 -12.14 -5.92
CA GLU A 147 -9.59 -12.51 -7.25
C GLU A 147 -10.51 -13.51 -7.95
N ARG A 148 -10.91 -14.57 -7.22
CA ARG A 148 -11.79 -15.61 -7.75
C ARG A 148 -13.18 -15.08 -8.08
N GLU A 149 -13.73 -14.19 -7.26
CA GLU A 149 -15.00 -13.52 -7.53
C GLU A 149 -14.94 -12.65 -8.79
N ILE A 150 -13.82 -11.98 -9.04
CA ILE A 150 -13.65 -11.20 -10.28
C ILE A 150 -13.54 -12.12 -11.49
N GLU A 151 -12.78 -13.21 -11.39
CA GLU A 151 -12.65 -14.19 -12.48
C GLU A 151 -13.99 -14.86 -12.81
N ASN A 152 -14.73 -15.30 -11.79
CA ASN A 152 -16.02 -15.97 -11.96
C ASN A 152 -17.12 -15.02 -12.47
N ASN A 153 -17.02 -13.74 -12.16
CA ASN A 153 -17.99 -12.72 -12.55
C ASN A 153 -17.42 -11.72 -13.57
N ALA A 154 -16.47 -12.14 -14.42
CA ALA A 154 -15.76 -11.23 -15.33
C ALA A 154 -16.70 -10.40 -16.22
N TRP A 155 -17.85 -10.97 -16.60
CA TRP A 155 -18.91 -10.31 -17.38
C TRP A 155 -19.62 -9.16 -16.64
N ARG A 156 -19.52 -9.10 -15.30
CA ARG A 156 -20.04 -8.01 -14.44
C ARG A 156 -19.05 -6.85 -14.29
N PHE A 157 -17.92 -6.90 -14.98
CA PHE A 157 -16.86 -5.90 -14.98
C PHE A 157 -16.58 -5.40 -16.41
N PRO A 158 -17.50 -4.62 -17.01
CA PRO A 158 -17.26 -4.00 -18.31
C PRO A 158 -15.98 -3.15 -18.27
N THR A 159 -15.31 -3.00 -19.42
CA THR A 159 -14.15 -2.10 -19.51
C THR A 159 -14.64 -0.66 -19.53
N LYS A 160 -13.86 0.25 -18.95
CA LYS A 160 -14.21 1.67 -18.97
C LYS A 160 -14.37 2.21 -20.41
N THR A 161 -13.58 1.72 -21.35
CA THR A 161 -13.67 2.13 -22.76
C THR A 161 -14.89 1.58 -23.49
N SER A 162 -15.49 0.46 -23.04
CA SER A 162 -16.70 -0.09 -23.65
C SER A 162 -17.94 0.75 -23.38
N ASP A 163 -17.94 1.52 -22.29
CA ASP A 163 -19.08 2.32 -21.81
C ASP A 163 -20.34 1.49 -21.46
N GLU A 164 -20.20 0.18 -21.28
CA GLU A 164 -21.30 -0.77 -21.00
C GLU A 164 -21.64 -0.90 -19.51
N PHE A 165 -21.25 0.08 -18.69
CA PHE A 165 -21.49 0.00 -17.24
C PHE A 165 -22.97 0.19 -16.89
N ASP A 166 -23.54 -0.80 -16.22
CA ASP A 166 -24.90 -0.78 -15.65
C ASP A 166 -24.86 -0.72 -14.12
N SER A 167 -25.47 0.27 -13.49
CA SER A 167 -25.47 0.43 -12.02
C SER A 167 -26.23 -0.66 -11.26
N GLU A 168 -27.19 -1.34 -11.90
CA GLU A 168 -27.96 -2.41 -11.30
C GLU A 168 -27.27 -3.76 -11.46
N ASP A 169 -26.61 -3.97 -12.61
CA ASP A 169 -26.00 -5.26 -12.93
C ASP A 169 -24.50 -5.32 -12.62
N SER A 170 -23.76 -4.24 -12.84
CA SER A 170 -22.29 -4.26 -12.76
C SER A 170 -21.77 -4.21 -11.33
N TYR A 171 -20.78 -5.06 -11.07
CA TYR A 171 -20.07 -5.10 -9.79
C TYR A 171 -18.97 -4.05 -9.70
N GLY A 172 -18.55 -3.53 -10.84
CA GLY A 172 -17.42 -2.63 -10.99
C GLY A 172 -17.06 -2.42 -12.45
N ALA A 173 -15.81 -2.02 -12.70
CA ALA A 173 -15.30 -1.89 -14.06
C ALA A 173 -13.80 -2.15 -14.14
N ILE A 174 -13.35 -2.64 -15.30
CA ILE A 174 -11.94 -2.74 -15.64
C ILE A 174 -11.45 -1.37 -16.11
N LEU A 175 -10.42 -0.84 -15.45
CA LEU A 175 -9.82 0.47 -15.74
C LEU A 175 -8.71 0.34 -16.79
N ASP A 176 -9.08 -0.15 -17.97
CA ASP A 176 -8.20 -0.48 -19.10
C ASP A 176 -7.42 0.71 -19.71
N HIS A 177 -7.97 1.92 -19.58
CA HIS A 177 -7.25 3.17 -19.88
C HIS A 177 -6.02 3.45 -19.00
N LYS A 178 -5.87 2.79 -17.84
CA LYS A 178 -4.69 2.96 -16.98
C LYS A 178 -3.51 2.13 -17.50
N LYS A 179 -2.30 2.68 -17.35
CA LYS A 179 -1.07 2.04 -17.82
C LYS A 179 -0.80 0.76 -17.04
N ASN A 180 -0.64 -0.36 -17.75
CA ASN A 180 -0.17 -1.61 -17.15
C ASN A 180 1.33 -1.53 -16.89
N TYR A 181 1.74 -1.92 -15.68
CA TYR A 181 3.15 -2.21 -15.40
C TYR A 181 3.42 -3.69 -15.74
N LYS A 182 4.69 -4.05 -15.99
CA LYS A 182 5.20 -5.34 -16.53
C LYS A 182 4.39 -6.61 -16.14
N GLY A 183 3.46 -7.05 -16.99
CA GLY A 183 2.70 -8.31 -16.83
C GLY A 183 1.45 -8.24 -15.94
N TYR A 184 1.09 -7.08 -15.39
CA TYR A 184 -0.04 -6.92 -14.48
C TYR A 184 -1.38 -6.91 -15.25
N ARG A 185 -2.44 -7.46 -14.65
CA ARG A 185 -3.81 -7.29 -15.16
C ARG A 185 -4.23 -5.83 -15.01
N HIS A 186 -5.14 -5.36 -15.87
CA HIS A 186 -5.69 -4.00 -15.74
C HIS A 186 -6.28 -3.79 -14.33
N PRO A 187 -6.10 -2.61 -13.72
CA PRO A 187 -6.71 -2.30 -12.44
C PRO A 187 -8.23 -2.44 -12.53
N VAL A 188 -8.87 -2.85 -11.45
CA VAL A 188 -10.33 -3.02 -11.41
C VAL A 188 -10.90 -2.15 -10.30
N ALA A 189 -11.94 -1.38 -10.60
CA ALA A 189 -12.73 -0.70 -9.59
C ALA A 189 -13.87 -1.64 -9.15
N ILE A 190 -14.01 -1.90 -7.86
CA ILE A 190 -15.09 -2.72 -7.28
C ILE A 190 -15.96 -1.83 -6.42
N ARG A 191 -17.28 -1.84 -6.63
CA ARG A 191 -18.25 -1.09 -5.82
C ARG A 191 -18.10 -1.45 -4.34
N ALA A 192 -18.12 -0.45 -3.47
CA ALA A 192 -17.91 -0.65 -2.02
C ALA A 192 -18.90 -1.67 -1.41
N GLY A 193 -20.18 -1.60 -1.80
CA GLY A 193 -21.20 -2.54 -1.33
C GLY A 193 -20.95 -3.99 -1.79
N ILE A 194 -20.46 -4.18 -3.02
CA ILE A 194 -20.11 -5.50 -3.55
C ILE A 194 -18.91 -6.08 -2.81
N LEU A 195 -17.85 -5.29 -2.66
CA LEU A 195 -16.66 -5.73 -1.93
C LEU A 195 -16.99 -6.09 -0.48
N ARG A 196 -17.87 -5.32 0.18
CA ARG A 196 -18.34 -5.65 1.53
C ARG A 196 -19.03 -6.99 1.60
N ASN A 197 -19.90 -7.29 0.65
CA ASN A 197 -20.58 -8.59 0.57
C ASN A 197 -19.57 -9.74 0.38
N TRP A 198 -18.55 -9.53 -0.46
CA TRP A 198 -17.52 -10.56 -0.71
C TRP A 198 -16.61 -10.79 0.49
N ILE A 199 -16.21 -9.74 1.20
CA ILE A 199 -15.46 -9.87 2.46
C ILE A 199 -16.33 -10.56 3.53
N GLY A 200 -17.64 -10.34 3.52
CA GLY A 200 -18.60 -11.13 4.32
C GLY A 200 -18.59 -10.79 5.80
N VAL A 201 -18.00 -9.67 6.18
CA VAL A 201 -17.94 -9.19 7.56
C VAL A 201 -19.08 -8.19 7.81
N LYS A 202 -19.88 -8.47 8.84
CA LYS A 202 -21.00 -7.59 9.26
C LYS A 202 -20.53 -6.39 10.05
N ASP A 203 -19.50 -6.58 10.88
CA ASP A 203 -18.94 -5.55 11.75
C ASP A 203 -18.20 -4.46 10.95
N ASP A 204 -18.63 -3.20 11.10
CA ASP A 204 -18.08 -2.05 10.38
C ASP A 204 -16.60 -1.81 10.71
N LYS A 205 -16.20 -2.03 11.97
CA LYS A 205 -14.84 -1.79 12.43
C LYS A 205 -13.89 -2.82 11.81
N LEU A 206 -14.26 -4.09 11.85
CA LEU A 206 -13.49 -5.18 11.27
C LEU A 206 -13.44 -5.10 9.74
N TYR A 207 -14.55 -4.74 9.08
CA TYR A 207 -14.53 -4.48 7.63
C TYR A 207 -13.52 -3.39 7.28
N ARG A 208 -13.53 -2.28 8.03
CA ARG A 208 -12.57 -1.20 7.85
C ARG A 208 -11.14 -1.67 8.04
N GLU A 209 -10.85 -2.38 9.13
CA GLU A 209 -9.52 -2.93 9.43
C GLU A 209 -9.00 -3.83 8.29
N ILE A 210 -9.87 -4.65 7.68
CA ILE A 210 -9.52 -5.46 6.50
C ILE A 210 -9.15 -4.57 5.31
N ILE A 211 -9.93 -3.53 5.02
CA ILE A 211 -9.65 -2.59 3.93
C ILE A 211 -8.31 -1.87 4.15
N GLU A 212 -8.05 -1.40 5.37
CA GLU A 212 -6.79 -0.75 5.73
C GLU A 212 -5.61 -1.70 5.48
N GLU A 213 -5.76 -2.98 5.80
CA GLU A 213 -4.71 -3.98 5.59
C GLU A 213 -4.48 -4.28 4.11
N LEU A 214 -5.54 -4.30 3.31
CA LEU A 214 -5.44 -4.42 1.86
C LEU A 214 -4.75 -3.19 1.23
N ILE A 215 -4.96 -1.98 1.77
CA ILE A 215 -4.25 -0.76 1.36
C ILE A 215 -2.77 -0.84 1.74
N LYS A 216 -2.44 -1.22 2.98
CA LYS A 216 -1.04 -1.38 3.45
C LYS A 216 -0.26 -2.38 2.60
N ARG A 217 -0.92 -3.46 2.18
CA ARG A 217 -0.33 -4.45 1.26
C ARG A 217 -0.23 -3.94 -0.18
N GLY A 218 -0.84 -2.81 -0.52
CA GLY A 218 -0.89 -2.25 -1.88
C GLY A 218 -1.84 -2.99 -2.81
N VAL A 219 -2.73 -3.85 -2.28
CA VAL A 219 -3.76 -4.56 -3.07
C VAL A 219 -4.83 -3.58 -3.53
N ILE A 220 -5.22 -2.65 -2.66
CA ILE A 220 -6.15 -1.56 -2.93
C ILE A 220 -5.38 -0.24 -2.94
N GLU A 221 -5.72 0.65 -3.88
CA GLU A 221 -5.24 2.03 -3.83
C GLU A 221 -5.89 2.81 -2.69
N GLY A 222 -5.09 3.37 -1.80
CA GLY A 222 -5.55 4.21 -0.69
C GLY A 222 -4.41 5.03 -0.11
N ASP A 223 -4.77 6.08 0.63
CA ASP A 223 -3.83 6.86 1.43
C ASP A 223 -3.99 6.44 2.90
N LEU A 224 -2.89 6.20 3.60
CA LEU A 224 -2.92 5.84 5.01
C LEU A 224 -3.17 7.07 5.89
N ASP A 225 -2.84 8.28 5.43
CA ASP A 225 -3.07 9.51 6.17
C ASP A 225 -4.57 9.86 6.21
N ASP A 226 -5.34 9.40 5.22
CA ASP A 226 -6.82 9.44 5.22
C ASP A 226 -7.42 8.55 6.33
N ILE A 227 -6.67 7.59 6.90
CA ILE A 227 -7.19 6.62 7.88
C ILE A 227 -7.31 7.23 9.29
N GLY A 228 -6.47 8.22 9.63
CA GLY A 228 -6.27 8.73 11.00
C GLY A 228 -7.01 10.01 11.38
N GLY A 229 -7.72 10.67 10.46
CA GLY A 229 -8.40 11.95 10.72
C GLY A 229 -9.54 11.86 11.74
N LYS A 230 -9.77 12.94 12.50
CA LYS A 230 -10.88 13.08 13.48
C LYS A 230 -12.25 12.74 12.91
N ASP A 231 -12.42 12.90 11.60
CA ASP A 231 -13.68 12.64 10.86
C ASP A 231 -13.71 11.31 10.10
N ARG A 232 -12.68 10.44 10.26
CA ARG A 232 -12.64 9.06 9.75
C ARG A 232 -13.23 8.91 8.33
N PRO A 233 -12.64 9.51 7.29
CA PRO A 233 -13.23 9.58 5.96
C PRO A 233 -13.50 8.19 5.36
N ARG A 234 -14.42 8.14 4.39
CA ARG A 234 -14.71 6.92 3.62
C ARG A 234 -13.46 6.49 2.86
N LEU A 235 -12.99 5.27 3.11
CA LEU A 235 -11.82 4.70 2.42
C LEU A 235 -12.09 4.40 0.94
N SER A 236 -13.37 4.21 0.57
CA SER A 236 -13.78 4.11 -0.84
C SER A 236 -13.79 5.48 -1.50
N LYS A 237 -13.33 5.57 -2.75
CA LYS A 237 -13.28 6.80 -3.52
C LYS A 237 -14.35 6.80 -4.61
N ASN A 238 -14.75 7.99 -5.07
CA ASN A 238 -15.56 8.10 -6.28
C ASN A 238 -14.65 7.84 -7.50
N ILE A 239 -14.99 6.81 -8.27
CA ILE A 239 -14.25 6.37 -9.45
C ILE A 239 -15.17 6.44 -10.66
N THR A 240 -14.73 7.15 -11.70
CA THR A 240 -15.40 7.20 -12.99
C THR A 240 -15.17 5.89 -13.75
N VAL A 241 -16.25 5.15 -14.01
CA VAL A 241 -16.22 3.79 -14.58
C VAL A 241 -16.82 3.67 -15.98
N ALA A 242 -17.53 4.70 -16.42
CA ALA A 242 -18.10 4.89 -17.77
C ALA A 242 -18.26 6.40 -18.02
N GLU A 243 -18.68 6.80 -19.22
CA GLU A 243 -18.95 8.19 -19.58
C GLU A 243 -19.94 8.80 -18.58
N LYS A 244 -19.49 9.81 -17.82
CA LYS A 244 -20.28 10.51 -16.79
C LYS A 244 -20.84 9.61 -15.66
N VAL A 245 -20.38 8.37 -15.53
CA VAL A 245 -20.79 7.48 -14.43
C VAL A 245 -19.69 7.38 -13.39
N GLU A 246 -20.00 7.82 -12.16
CA GLU A 246 -19.14 7.66 -10.99
C GLU A 246 -19.76 6.70 -9.98
N ILE A 247 -18.91 5.85 -9.39
CA ILE A 247 -19.30 4.93 -8.33
C ILE A 247 -18.41 5.08 -7.10
N SER A 248 -18.97 4.85 -5.92
CA SER A 248 -18.19 4.67 -4.69
C SER A 248 -17.53 3.29 -4.71
N ALA A 249 -16.22 3.24 -4.90
CA ALA A 249 -15.50 2.01 -5.17
C ALA A 249 -14.10 1.98 -4.54
N TYR A 250 -13.55 0.77 -4.48
CA TYR A 250 -12.15 0.51 -4.18
C TYR A 250 -11.45 0.11 -5.47
N GLN A 251 -10.28 0.69 -5.75
CA GLN A 251 -9.49 0.31 -6.90
C GLN A 251 -8.45 -0.74 -6.51
N PHE A 252 -8.51 -1.89 -7.16
CA PHE A 252 -7.58 -2.99 -6.97
C PHE A 252 -6.50 -2.98 -8.05
N ASN A 253 -5.25 -3.18 -7.60
CA ASN A 253 -4.09 -3.37 -8.46
C ASN A 253 -3.74 -4.86 -8.46
N PHE A 254 -4.33 -5.63 -9.37
CA PHE A 254 -4.10 -7.09 -9.42
C PHE A 254 -2.70 -7.45 -9.93
N LEU A 255 -2.10 -8.43 -9.27
CA LEU A 255 -0.81 -9.00 -9.65
C LEU A 255 -0.93 -9.90 -10.89
N PRO A 256 0.13 -10.04 -11.70
CA PRO A 256 0.34 -11.28 -12.43
C PRO A 256 0.52 -12.40 -11.41
N ARG A 257 -0.15 -13.54 -11.60
CA ARG A 257 0.34 -14.78 -11.02
C ARG A 257 1.67 -15.09 -11.73
N GLY A 258 2.75 -15.08 -10.94
CA GLY A 258 4.02 -15.67 -11.38
C GLY A 258 3.85 -17.15 -11.63
#